data_AF-A0A7J9CP88-F1
#
_entry.id   AF-A0A7J9CP88-F1
#
_cell.length_a   1.000
_cell.length_b   1.000
_cell.length_c   1.000
_cell.angle_alpha   90.00
_cell.angle_beta   90.00
_cell.angle_gamma   90.00
#
_symmetry.space_group_name_H-M   'P 1'
#
loop_
_entity.id
_entity.type
_entity.pdbx_description
1 polymer ?
#
loop_
_entity_poly.entity_id
_entity_poly.type
_entity_poly.pdbx_seq_one_letter_code
_entity_poly.pdbx_strand_id
1 'polypeptide(L)'
;MKELLDGVRTFDDFLSDGLIEYLDVNEENNALIALYEGEATPETTHIEIEPFTILGVIAGLIPYPHHNQSPRNTYQCAMGKQAMGNIAYNQASRIIQYSLCRMDTLLYLLVYPQRPLLTTRTIELVGYDKLGAGQNATVAVISYSGYDIEDAIVMNKSSLDRGFGRCIVMKKSSNVIQKYDNGATDRILRPQRTGPGSEKMQ
;
A
#
# COMPACT_ATOMS: atom_id res chain seq x y z
N MET A 1 -16.84 -11.89 -25.12
CA MET A 1 -17.06 -11.35 -23.76
C MET A 1 -17.98 -12.20 -22.88
N LYS A 2 -19.17 -12.64 -23.31
CA LYS A 2 -20.01 -13.56 -22.50
C LYS A 2 -19.30 -14.88 -22.16
N GLU A 3 -18.64 -15.50 -23.14
CA GLU A 3 -17.86 -16.73 -22.91
C GLU A 3 -16.68 -16.57 -21.93
N LEU A 4 -16.10 -15.36 -21.86
CA LEU A 4 -15.06 -15.03 -20.88
C LEU A 4 -15.66 -14.85 -19.48
N LEU A 5 -16.80 -14.16 -19.39
CA LEU A 5 -17.56 -13.98 -18.14
C LEU A 5 -18.08 -15.31 -17.58
N ASP A 6 -18.49 -16.22 -18.46
CA ASP A 6 -18.98 -17.56 -18.13
C ASP A 6 -17.85 -18.55 -17.80
N GLY A 7 -16.58 -18.12 -17.92
CA GLY A 7 -15.39 -18.92 -17.59
C GLY A 7 -15.09 -20.05 -18.58
N VAL A 8 -15.67 -20.01 -19.78
CA VAL A 8 -15.47 -21.01 -20.84
C VAL A 8 -14.13 -20.81 -21.54
N ARG A 9 -13.67 -19.56 -21.64
CA ARG A 9 -12.38 -19.19 -22.22
C ARG A 9 -11.53 -18.45 -21.20
N THR A 10 -10.22 -18.68 -21.27
CA THR A 10 -9.19 -18.03 -20.48
C THR A 10 -8.42 -17.00 -21.32
N PHE A 11 -7.55 -16.23 -20.67
CA PHE A 11 -6.70 -15.24 -21.38
C PHE A 11 -5.79 -15.92 -22.40
N ASP A 12 -5.23 -17.08 -22.07
CA ASP A 12 -4.32 -17.83 -22.94
C ASP A 12 -5.03 -18.37 -24.20
N ASP A 13 -6.34 -18.61 -24.13
CA ASP A 13 -7.13 -19.00 -25.30
C ASP A 13 -7.23 -17.84 -26.31
N PHE A 14 -7.36 -16.60 -25.83
CA PHE A 14 -7.36 -15.41 -26.72
C PHE A 14 -5.99 -15.14 -27.34
N LEU A 15 -4.91 -15.46 -26.64
CA LEU A 15 -3.56 -15.42 -27.19
C LEU A 15 -3.39 -16.49 -28.28
N SER A 16 -3.90 -17.71 -28.03
CA SER A 16 -3.83 -18.83 -28.99
C SER A 16 -4.67 -18.57 -30.24
N ASP A 17 -5.81 -17.91 -30.09
CA ASP A 17 -6.69 -17.49 -31.20
C ASP A 17 -6.12 -16.29 -31.99
N GLY A 18 -5.04 -15.66 -31.51
CA GLY A 18 -4.43 -14.48 -32.14
C GLY A 18 -5.25 -13.19 -32.00
N LEU A 19 -6.14 -13.12 -31.01
CA LEU A 19 -6.93 -11.92 -30.71
C LEU A 19 -6.17 -10.93 -29.82
N ILE A 20 -5.18 -11.41 -29.07
CA ILE A 20 -4.27 -10.62 -28.24
C ILE A 20 -2.86 -10.94 -28.70
N GLU A 21 -2.01 -9.92 -28.78
CA GLU A 21 -0.61 -10.05 -29.17
C GLU A 21 0.28 -9.29 -28.18
N TYR A 22 1.46 -9.85 -27.89
CA TYR A 22 2.48 -9.18 -27.10
C TYR A 22 3.48 -8.53 -28.05
N LEU A 23 3.55 -7.21 -28.04
CA LEU A 23 4.49 -6.45 -28.84
C LEU A 23 5.72 -6.06 -28.01
N ASP A 24 6.90 -6.26 -28.58
CA ASP A 24 8.14 -5.70 -28.03
C ASP A 24 8.36 -4.25 -28.48
N VAL A 25 9.38 -3.58 -27.91
CA VAL A 25 9.69 -2.17 -28.22
C VAL A 25 10.08 -1.96 -29.69
N ASN A 26 10.60 -2.99 -30.37
CA ASN A 26 11.00 -2.88 -31.78
C ASN A 26 9.80 -3.02 -32.71
N GLU A 27 8.88 -3.93 -32.40
CA GLU A 27 7.64 -4.20 -33.12
C GLU A 27 6.63 -3.07 -32.94
N GLU A 28 6.56 -2.48 -31.75
CA GLU A 28 5.70 -1.33 -31.46
C GLU A 28 5.98 -0.14 -32.41
N ASN A 29 7.25 0.06 -32.83
CA ASN A 29 7.60 1.10 -33.79
C ASN A 29 6.94 0.92 -35.18
N ASN A 30 6.52 -0.31 -35.50
CA ASN A 30 5.84 -0.64 -36.76
C ASN A 30 4.31 -0.78 -36.59
N ALA A 31 3.78 -0.53 -35.39
CA ALA A 31 2.36 -0.66 -35.09
C ALA A 31 1.66 0.71 -35.06
N LEU A 32 0.43 0.78 -35.61
CA LEU A 32 -0.47 1.92 -35.45
C LEU A 32 -1.56 1.55 -34.44
N ILE A 33 -1.38 2.00 -33.21
CA ILE A 33 -2.23 1.66 -32.06
C ILE A 33 -3.28 2.75 -31.85
N ALA A 34 -4.56 2.38 -31.85
CA ALA A 34 -5.64 3.28 -31.45
C ALA A 34 -5.96 3.16 -29.95
N LEU A 35 -6.27 4.29 -29.30
CA LEU A 35 -6.60 4.34 -27.87
C LEU A 35 -8.00 3.82 -27.55
N TYR A 36 -8.96 4.10 -28.43
CA TYR A 36 -10.35 3.72 -28.28
C TYR A 36 -10.89 3.15 -29.59
N GLU A 37 -11.86 2.24 -29.50
CA GLU A 37 -12.50 1.63 -30.68
C GLU A 37 -13.09 2.67 -31.65
N GLY A 38 -13.55 3.82 -31.15
CA GLY A 38 -14.11 4.89 -31.97
C GLY A 38 -13.09 5.68 -32.79
N GLU A 39 -11.81 5.58 -32.46
CA GLU A 39 -10.70 6.24 -33.18
C GLU A 39 -10.00 5.28 -34.15
N ALA A 40 -10.46 4.02 -34.22
CA ALA A 40 -9.89 3.02 -35.10
C ALA A 40 -10.18 3.34 -36.58
N THR A 41 -9.15 3.37 -37.40
CA THR A 41 -9.25 3.54 -38.86
C THR A 41 -8.93 2.21 -39.55
N PRO A 42 -9.23 2.03 -40.85
CA PRO A 42 -8.85 0.80 -41.56
C PRO A 42 -7.34 0.52 -41.58
N GLU A 43 -6.51 1.50 -41.23
CA GLU A 43 -5.05 1.40 -41.18
C GLU A 43 -4.53 1.04 -39.78
N THR A 44 -5.36 1.11 -38.73
CA THR A 44 -4.92 0.76 -37.37
C THR A 44 -4.64 -0.72 -37.26
N THR A 45 -3.46 -1.07 -36.75
CA THR A 45 -3.04 -2.46 -36.60
C THR A 45 -3.48 -3.05 -35.28
N HIS A 46 -3.47 -2.25 -34.20
CA HIS A 46 -3.81 -2.69 -32.85
C HIS A 46 -4.69 -1.66 -32.14
N ILE A 47 -5.34 -2.09 -31.06
CA ILE A 47 -6.15 -1.24 -30.19
C ILE A 47 -5.74 -1.51 -28.75
N GLU A 48 -5.60 -0.45 -27.95
CA GLU A 48 -5.35 -0.57 -26.52
C GLU A 48 -6.51 -1.28 -25.81
N ILE A 49 -6.19 -2.23 -24.93
CA ILE A 49 -7.23 -2.90 -24.14
C ILE A 49 -7.90 -1.90 -23.21
N GLU A 50 -7.09 -1.09 -22.52
CA GLU A 50 -7.58 -0.07 -21.61
C GLU A 50 -6.48 0.97 -21.29
N PRO A 51 -6.65 2.25 -21.64
CA PRO A 51 -5.58 3.26 -21.54
C PRO A 51 -5.05 3.53 -20.12
N PHE A 52 -5.83 3.27 -19.05
CA PHE A 52 -5.35 3.51 -17.68
C PHE A 52 -4.26 2.52 -17.25
N THR A 53 -4.07 1.42 -17.98
CA THR A 53 -3.04 0.40 -17.71
C THR A 53 -1.62 0.92 -17.89
N ILE A 54 -1.44 2.08 -18.54
CA ILE A 54 -0.16 2.80 -18.59
C ILE A 54 0.35 3.19 -17.19
N LEU A 55 -0.56 3.35 -16.22
CA LEU A 55 -0.21 3.71 -14.85
C LEU A 55 0.16 2.47 -14.05
N GLY A 56 1.30 2.53 -13.36
CA GLY A 56 1.70 1.48 -12.42
C GLY A 56 0.71 1.34 -11.25
N VAL A 57 0.81 0.23 -10.52
CA VAL A 57 -0.09 -0.15 -9.41
C VAL A 57 -0.38 1.01 -8.45
N ILE A 58 0.65 1.71 -7.99
CA ILE A 58 0.52 2.79 -7.01
C ILE A 58 -0.12 4.04 -7.63
N ALA A 59 0.22 4.36 -8.88
CA ALA A 59 -0.35 5.50 -9.59
C ALA A 59 -1.85 5.27 -9.88
N GLY A 60 -2.25 4.02 -10.14
CA GLY A 60 -3.65 3.64 -10.31
C GLY A 60 -4.48 3.72 -9.02
N LEU A 61 -3.88 3.85 -7.84
CA LEU A 61 -4.61 4.11 -6.58
C LEU A 61 -5.10 5.56 -6.49
N ILE A 62 -4.53 6.47 -7.26
CA ILE A 62 -4.89 7.90 -7.24
C ILE A 62 -6.21 8.08 -7.99
N PRO A 63 -7.25 8.64 -7.37
CA PRO A 63 -8.46 8.98 -8.09
C PRO A 63 -8.20 10.15 -9.05
N TYR A 64 -8.72 10.04 -10.28
CA TYR A 64 -8.63 11.08 -11.31
C TYR A 64 -7.20 11.66 -11.52
N PRO A 65 -6.20 10.82 -11.83
CA PRO A 65 -4.81 11.28 -11.95
C PRO A 65 -4.60 12.29 -13.09
N HIS A 66 -5.46 12.27 -14.11
CA HIS A 66 -5.45 13.19 -15.25
C HIS A 66 -5.94 14.62 -14.91
N HIS A 67 -6.62 14.81 -13.78
CA HIS A 67 -7.02 16.14 -13.31
C HIS A 67 -5.93 16.83 -12.47
N ASN A 68 -4.87 16.10 -12.12
CA ASN A 68 -3.79 16.58 -11.28
C ASN A 68 -2.54 16.93 -12.11
N GLN A 69 -1.76 17.88 -11.62
CA GLN A 69 -0.44 18.13 -12.18
C GLN A 69 0.48 16.92 -11.95
N SER A 70 1.25 16.52 -12.97
CA SER A 70 2.21 15.41 -12.92
C SER A 70 3.04 15.33 -11.62
N PRO A 71 3.69 16.40 -11.12
CA PRO A 71 4.46 16.32 -9.88
C PRO A 71 3.62 15.93 -8.65
N ARG A 72 2.33 16.30 -8.59
CA ARG A 72 1.44 15.95 -7.47
C ARG A 72 1.13 14.45 -7.45
N ASN A 73 0.99 13.84 -8.62
CA ASN A 73 0.82 12.39 -8.72
C ASN A 73 2.07 11.66 -8.23
N THR A 74 3.26 12.16 -8.59
CA THR A 74 4.53 11.57 -8.11
C THR A 74 4.68 11.64 -6.60
N TYR A 75 4.30 12.76 -5.97
CA TYR A 75 4.29 12.88 -4.51
C TYR A 75 3.36 11.86 -3.86
N GLN A 76 2.14 11.72 -4.37
CA GLN A 76 1.19 10.75 -3.85
C GLN A 76 1.67 9.31 -4.02
N CYS A 77 2.36 8.98 -5.12
CA CYS A 77 2.96 7.66 -5.29
C CYS A 77 4.05 7.36 -4.26
N ALA A 78 4.86 8.36 -3.89
CA ALA A 78 5.88 8.21 -2.86
C ALA A 78 5.25 8.10 -1.46
N MET A 79 4.28 8.97 -1.15
CA MET A 79 3.57 9.03 0.14
C MET A 79 2.67 7.83 0.37
N GLY A 80 2.01 7.31 -0.67
CA GLY A 80 1.14 6.14 -0.59
C GLY A 80 1.86 4.89 -0.07
N LYS A 81 3.14 4.74 -0.40
CA LYS A 81 3.99 3.65 0.14
C LYS A 81 4.30 3.78 1.63
N GLN A 82 4.11 4.96 2.20
CA GLN A 82 4.33 5.26 3.62
C GLN A 82 3.04 5.23 4.44
N ALA A 83 1.88 5.05 3.78
CA ALA A 83 0.60 5.03 4.45
C ALA A 83 0.54 3.89 5.49
N MET A 84 0.07 4.24 6.69
CA MET A 84 -0.15 3.26 7.75
C MET A 84 -1.48 2.55 7.55
N GLY A 85 -1.51 1.25 7.79
CA GLY A 85 -2.70 0.46 7.58
C GLY A 85 -2.50 -0.99 7.95
N ASN A 86 -3.46 -1.80 7.55
CA ASN A 86 -3.36 -3.24 7.69
C ASN A 86 -2.45 -3.80 6.59
N ILE A 87 -1.36 -4.46 6.95
CA ILE A 87 -0.38 -4.99 5.99
C ILE A 87 -0.79 -6.37 5.45
N ALA A 88 -1.25 -7.28 6.32
CA ALA A 88 -1.58 -8.65 5.94
C ALA A 88 -2.57 -9.30 6.91
N TYR A 89 -3.41 -10.23 6.47
CA TYR A 89 -4.38 -10.89 7.35
C TYR A 89 -3.75 -11.59 8.57
N ASN A 90 -2.53 -12.10 8.42
CA ASN A 90 -1.79 -12.77 9.50
C ASN A 90 -1.09 -11.81 10.48
N GLN A 91 -1.25 -10.48 10.32
CA GLN A 91 -0.69 -9.49 11.24
C GLN A 91 -1.41 -9.49 12.60
N ALA A 92 -2.69 -9.80 12.59
CA ALA A 92 -3.58 -9.79 13.75
C ALA A 92 -3.80 -11.19 14.32
N SER A 93 -2.88 -12.13 14.06
CA SER A 93 -2.80 -13.38 14.80
C SER A 93 -2.33 -13.10 16.23
N ARG A 94 -3.32 -12.63 17.03
CA ARG A 94 -3.61 -13.04 18.40
C ARG A 94 -3.05 -12.18 19.54
N ILE A 95 -3.91 -11.24 19.99
CA ILE A 95 -3.79 -10.56 21.31
C ILE A 95 -3.98 -11.54 22.49
N ILE A 96 -4.49 -12.77 22.30
CA ILE A 96 -4.58 -13.77 23.40
C ILE A 96 -4.24 -15.17 22.88
N GLN A 97 -3.02 -15.64 23.13
CA GLN A 97 -2.53 -17.03 23.04
C GLN A 97 -1.78 -17.47 21.76
N TYR A 98 -0.46 -17.20 21.69
CA TYR A 98 0.55 -18.01 20.99
C TYR A 98 0.30 -18.32 19.51
N SER A 99 0.49 -17.35 18.62
CA SER A 99 1.28 -17.51 17.39
C SER A 99 1.35 -16.16 16.66
N LEU A 100 2.24 -15.28 17.11
CA LEU A 100 2.71 -14.12 16.33
C LEU A 100 3.46 -14.67 15.11
N CYS A 101 2.75 -15.01 14.04
CA CYS A 101 3.38 -15.59 12.85
C CYS A 101 4.28 -14.59 12.12
N ARG A 102 4.15 -13.28 12.39
CA ARG A 102 4.93 -12.23 11.77
C ARG A 102 5.72 -11.44 12.81
N MET A 103 7.04 -11.43 12.64
CA MET A 103 8.01 -10.85 13.57
C MET A 103 8.78 -9.69 12.92
N ASP A 104 8.05 -8.68 12.44
CA ASP A 104 8.65 -7.47 11.90
C ASP A 104 9.30 -6.64 13.02
N THR A 105 10.42 -5.96 12.71
CA THR A 105 11.15 -5.13 13.67
C THR A 105 10.31 -3.97 14.19
N LEU A 106 9.57 -3.33 13.28
CA LEU A 106 8.67 -2.22 13.58
C LEU A 106 7.45 -2.33 12.67
N LEU A 107 6.27 -2.22 13.26
CA LEU A 107 4.99 -2.27 12.56
C LEU A 107 4.07 -1.14 13.03
N TYR A 108 3.46 -0.44 12.07
CA TYR A 108 2.46 0.60 12.31
C TYR A 108 1.08 0.10 11.87
N LEU A 109 0.18 -0.12 12.83
CA LEU A 109 -1.15 -0.63 12.57
C LEU A 109 -2.21 0.43 12.87
N LEU A 110 -3.02 0.78 11.88
CA LEU A 110 -4.13 1.71 12.05
C LEU A 110 -5.28 1.00 12.78
N VAL A 111 -5.85 1.63 13.82
CA VAL A 111 -6.89 0.98 14.65
C VAL A 111 -8.20 0.79 13.88
N TYR A 112 -8.60 1.79 13.11
CA TYR A 112 -9.85 1.77 12.33
C TYR A 112 -9.56 2.10 10.87
N PRO A 113 -9.00 1.18 10.08
CA PRO A 113 -8.84 1.39 8.65
C PRO A 113 -10.21 1.40 7.96
N GLN A 114 -10.35 2.25 6.94
CA GLN A 114 -11.58 2.34 6.15
C GLN A 114 -11.26 2.14 4.67
N ARG A 115 -12.21 1.57 3.92
CA ARG A 115 -12.16 1.53 2.46
C ARG A 115 -12.37 2.96 1.93
N PRO A 116 -11.58 3.42 0.94
CA PRO A 116 -11.82 4.72 0.32
C PRO A 116 -13.21 4.77 -0.32
N LEU A 117 -13.91 5.89 -0.18
CA LEU A 117 -15.24 6.08 -0.77
C LEU A 117 -15.20 6.10 -2.30
N LEU A 118 -14.20 6.78 -2.86
CA LEU A 118 -13.95 6.83 -4.30
C LEU A 118 -12.93 5.76 -4.66
N THR A 119 -13.35 4.80 -5.48
CA THR A 119 -12.52 3.66 -5.90
C THR A 119 -12.18 3.74 -7.38
N THR A 120 -10.95 3.38 -7.72
CA THR A 120 -10.49 3.16 -9.10
C THR A 120 -10.57 1.67 -9.44
N ARG A 121 -10.58 1.33 -10.73
CA ARG A 121 -10.58 -0.07 -11.17
C ARG A 121 -9.33 -0.82 -10.70
N THR A 122 -8.19 -0.14 -10.63
CA THR A 122 -6.93 -0.69 -10.12
C THR A 122 -7.03 -1.12 -8.66
N ILE A 123 -7.77 -0.40 -7.80
CA ILE A 123 -7.98 -0.78 -6.39
C ILE A 123 -8.66 -2.16 -6.29
N GLU A 124 -9.64 -2.42 -7.14
CA GLU A 124 -10.38 -3.69 -7.15
C GLU A 124 -9.53 -4.83 -7.70
N LEU A 125 -8.77 -4.58 -8.77
CA LEU A 125 -7.87 -5.58 -9.37
C LEU A 125 -6.75 -5.99 -8.41
N VAL A 126 -6.20 -5.04 -7.65
CA VAL A 126 -5.14 -5.29 -6.66
C VAL A 126 -5.70 -5.86 -5.34
N GLY A 127 -6.99 -5.65 -5.08
CA GLY A 127 -7.62 -6.00 -3.80
C GLY A 127 -7.21 -5.07 -2.65
N TYR A 128 -6.89 -3.82 -2.95
CA TYR A 128 -6.52 -2.81 -1.93
C TYR A 128 -7.73 -2.41 -1.06
N ASP A 129 -8.94 -2.72 -1.50
CA ASP A 129 -10.18 -2.55 -0.74
C ASP A 129 -10.27 -3.44 0.50
N LYS A 130 -9.64 -4.62 0.45
CA LYS A 130 -9.62 -5.61 1.54
C LYS A 130 -8.71 -5.23 2.70
N LEU A 131 -7.57 -4.60 2.40
CA LEU A 131 -6.54 -4.18 3.34
C LEU A 131 -6.32 -2.68 3.22
N GLY A 132 -7.35 -1.91 3.62
CA GLY A 132 -7.30 -0.45 3.55
C GLY A 132 -6.20 0.13 4.44
N ALA A 133 -5.47 1.10 3.89
CA ALA A 133 -4.54 1.94 4.63
C ALA A 133 -5.01 3.40 4.56
N GLY A 134 -5.74 3.83 5.60
CA GLY A 134 -6.29 5.18 5.69
C GLY A 134 -7.67 5.23 6.35
N GLN A 135 -8.17 6.46 6.50
CA GLN A 135 -9.51 6.78 6.99
C GLN A 135 -10.13 7.86 6.10
N ASN A 136 -11.44 7.79 5.89
CA ASN A 136 -12.17 8.83 5.17
C ASN A 136 -12.41 10.01 6.12
N ALA A 137 -11.74 11.13 5.86
CA ALA A 137 -11.91 12.36 6.61
C ALA A 137 -12.94 13.28 5.93
N THR A 138 -13.77 13.96 6.72
CA THR A 138 -14.55 15.11 6.22
C THR A 138 -13.67 16.34 6.27
N VAL A 139 -13.39 16.93 5.11
CA VAL A 139 -12.50 18.10 4.98
C VAL A 139 -13.35 19.34 4.70
N ALA A 140 -13.09 20.42 5.44
CA ALA A 140 -13.65 21.74 5.19
C ALA A 140 -12.53 22.68 4.72
N VAL A 141 -12.69 23.28 3.55
CA VAL A 141 -11.71 24.23 2.98
C VAL A 141 -12.19 25.64 3.32
N ILE A 142 -11.67 26.18 4.42
CA ILE A 142 -11.96 27.53 4.91
C ILE A 142 -10.69 28.10 5.56
N SER A 143 -10.54 29.42 5.54
CA SER A 143 -9.50 30.09 6.34
C SER A 143 -9.96 30.22 7.79
N TYR A 144 -9.32 29.53 8.73
CA TYR A 144 -9.76 29.46 10.13
C TYR A 144 -8.64 29.68 11.14
N SER A 145 -8.83 30.67 12.03
CA SER A 145 -8.01 30.93 13.23
C SER A 145 -6.51 31.21 12.98
N GLY A 146 -6.02 31.22 11.74
CA GLY A 146 -4.62 31.50 11.40
C GLY A 146 -3.64 30.40 11.82
N TYR A 147 -4.12 29.23 12.25
CA TYR A 147 -3.31 28.04 12.53
C TYR A 147 -3.23 27.09 11.32
N ASP A 148 -3.92 27.44 10.24
CA ASP A 148 -4.01 26.76 8.94
C ASP A 148 -3.12 27.44 7.88
N ILE A 149 -2.11 28.21 8.31
CA ILE A 149 -1.19 28.89 7.41
C ILE A 149 -0.24 27.87 6.74
N GLU A 150 0.10 28.13 5.48
CA GLU A 150 0.91 27.25 4.62
C GLU A 150 0.28 25.87 4.43
N ASP A 151 0.96 24.81 4.84
CA ASP A 151 0.55 23.40 4.70
C ASP A 151 0.03 22.81 6.03
N ALA A 152 -0.28 23.66 7.01
CA ALA A 152 -0.79 23.24 8.31
C ALA A 152 -2.27 22.83 8.23
N ILE A 153 -2.63 21.77 8.97
CA ILE A 153 -4.00 21.24 9.02
C ILE A 153 -4.52 21.33 10.45
N VAL A 154 -5.68 21.95 10.62
CA VAL A 154 -6.40 21.99 11.90
C VAL A 154 -7.32 20.77 12.02
N MET A 155 -7.13 19.96 13.06
CA MET A 155 -7.92 18.75 13.30
C MET A 155 -8.92 18.92 14.43
N ASN A 156 -10.09 18.27 14.30
CA ASN A 156 -11.12 18.26 15.34
C ASN A 156 -10.70 17.36 16.52
N LYS A 157 -10.45 17.97 17.69
CA LYS A 157 -10.07 17.27 18.92
C LYS A 157 -11.06 16.16 19.31
N SER A 158 -12.36 16.42 19.22
CA SER A 158 -13.40 15.42 19.56
C SER A 158 -13.34 14.18 18.66
N SER A 159 -12.88 14.33 17.42
CA SER A 159 -12.71 13.19 16.50
C SER A 159 -11.47 12.36 16.86
N LEU A 160 -10.38 13.02 17.27
CA LEU A 160 -9.15 12.37 17.75
C LEU A 160 -9.41 11.57 19.04
N ASP A 161 -10.17 12.14 19.98
CA ASP A 161 -10.55 11.49 21.24
C ASP A 161 -11.40 10.22 21.00
N ARG A 162 -12.17 10.21 19.90
CA ARG A 162 -12.98 9.06 19.44
C ARG A 162 -12.18 8.02 18.64
N GLY A 163 -10.92 8.29 18.31
CA GLY A 163 -10.03 7.31 17.67
C GLY A 163 -9.68 7.58 16.21
N PHE A 164 -10.01 8.76 15.67
CA PHE A 164 -9.52 9.19 14.36
C PHE A 164 -7.98 9.24 14.34
N GLY A 165 -7.34 8.61 13.35
CA GLY A 165 -5.89 8.58 13.20
C GLY A 165 -5.10 7.81 14.26
N ARG A 166 -5.76 7.03 15.14
CA ARG A 166 -5.04 6.23 16.15
C ARG A 166 -4.28 5.07 15.51
N CYS A 167 -3.00 4.97 15.86
CA CYS A 167 -2.09 3.93 15.39
C CYS A 167 -1.48 3.16 16.57
N ILE A 168 -1.32 1.86 16.41
CA ILE A 168 -0.60 0.97 17.33
C ILE A 168 0.78 0.74 16.73
N VAL A 169 1.81 1.11 17.50
CA VAL A 169 3.20 0.85 17.15
C VAL A 169 3.66 -0.42 17.85
N MET A 170 4.01 -1.44 17.07
CA MET A 170 4.60 -2.67 17.59
C MET A 170 6.09 -2.69 17.25
N LYS A 171 6.94 -2.74 18.28
CA LYS A 171 8.39 -2.85 18.12
C LYS A 171 8.87 -4.16 18.70
N LYS A 172 9.56 -4.96 17.90
CA LYS A 172 10.20 -6.19 18.33
C LYS A 172 11.66 -5.91 18.70
N SER A 173 12.07 -6.42 19.86
CA SER A 173 13.47 -6.54 20.24
C SER A 173 13.80 -8.02 20.42
N SER A 174 14.83 -8.49 19.74
CA SER A 174 15.33 -9.86 19.87
C SER A 174 16.78 -9.84 20.31
N ASN A 175 17.11 -10.60 21.35
CA ASN A 175 18.47 -10.83 21.79
C ASN A 175 18.84 -12.28 21.53
N VAL A 176 20.01 -12.50 20.95
CA VAL A 176 20.57 -13.83 20.72
C VAL A 176 21.52 -14.15 21.86
N ILE A 177 21.36 -15.33 22.45
CA ILE A 177 22.30 -15.86 23.43
C ILE A 177 23.52 -16.37 22.68
N GLN A 178 24.66 -15.69 22.79
CA GLN A 178 25.88 -16.13 22.12
C GLN A 178 26.57 -17.23 22.93
N LYS A 179 27.12 -18.21 22.20
CA LYS A 179 28.06 -19.19 22.75
C LYS A 179 29.42 -18.85 22.19
N TYR A 180 30.40 -18.69 23.06
CA TYR A 180 31.77 -18.35 22.71
C TYR A 180 32.61 -19.63 22.59
N ASP A 181 33.69 -19.56 21.81
CA ASP A 181 34.58 -20.71 21.56
C ASP A 181 35.29 -21.21 22.82
N ASN A 182 35.40 -20.37 23.86
CA ASN A 182 35.93 -20.72 25.17
C ASN A 182 34.93 -21.52 26.05
N GLY A 183 33.76 -21.89 25.51
CA GLY A 183 32.71 -22.58 26.24
C GLY A 183 31.85 -21.67 27.13
N ALA A 184 32.11 -20.36 27.16
CA ALA A 184 31.25 -19.40 27.84
C ALA A 184 29.96 -19.18 27.06
N THR A 185 28.85 -18.97 27.77
CA THR A 185 27.54 -18.73 27.16
C THR A 185 26.87 -17.56 27.84
N ASP A 186 26.26 -16.67 27.06
CA ASP A 186 25.44 -15.61 27.62
C ASP A 186 24.25 -16.18 28.41
N ARG A 187 23.84 -15.49 29.46
CA ARG A 187 22.66 -15.84 30.25
C ARG A 187 21.82 -14.59 30.47
N ILE A 188 20.54 -14.68 30.14
CA ILE A 188 19.57 -13.61 30.43
C ILE A 188 19.17 -13.76 31.90
N LEU A 189 19.80 -12.96 32.75
CA LEU A 189 19.53 -12.90 34.19
C LEU A 189 19.09 -11.50 34.59
N ARG A 190 18.35 -11.40 35.70
CA ARG A 190 18.05 -10.10 36.30
C ARG A 190 19.37 -9.41 36.68
N PRO A 191 19.57 -8.12 36.33
CA PRO A 191 20.77 -7.39 36.72
C PRO A 191 20.95 -7.35 38.25
N GLN A 192 22.16 -7.66 38.72
CA GLN A 192 22.52 -7.58 40.14
C GLN A 192 22.96 -6.16 40.50
N ARG A 193 22.34 -5.57 41.53
CA ARG A 193 22.61 -4.18 41.96
C ARG A 193 23.81 -4.04 42.91
N THR A 194 24.28 -5.14 43.48
CA THR A 194 25.37 -5.17 44.45
C THR A 194 26.48 -6.08 43.94
N GLY A 195 27.52 -5.49 43.35
CA GLY A 195 28.68 -6.18 42.79
C GLY A 195 29.58 -5.25 41.98
N PRO A 196 30.82 -5.66 41.66
CA PRO A 196 31.74 -4.86 40.85
C PRO A 196 31.13 -4.65 39.44
N GLY A 197 30.83 -3.39 39.08
CA GLY A 197 30.14 -3.02 37.84
C GLY A 197 28.78 -2.32 38.04
N SER A 198 28.30 -2.21 39.28
CA SER A 198 27.05 -1.50 39.63
C SER A 198 27.05 -0.01 39.28
N GLU A 199 28.22 0.60 39.06
CA GLU A 199 28.38 2.02 38.70
C GLU A 199 27.94 2.34 37.27
N LYS A 200 27.90 1.34 36.36
CA LYS A 200 27.50 1.53 34.96
C LYS A 200 25.97 1.45 34.73
N MET A 201 25.19 1.40 35.81
CA MET A 201 23.74 1.20 35.79
C MET A 201 22.93 2.45 36.17
N GLN A 202 23.56 3.62 36.28
CA GLN A 202 22.88 4.92 36.36
C GLN A 202 22.61 5.49 34.97
#